data_AF-A0A2D4H395-F1
#
_entry.id   AF-A0A2D4H395-F1
#
_cell.length_a   1.000
_cell.length_b   1.000
_cell.length_c   1.000
_cell.angle_alpha   90.00
_cell.angle_beta   90.00
_cell.angle_gamma   90.00
#
_symmetry.space_group_name_H-M   'P 1'
#
loop_
_entity.id
_entity.type
_entity.pdbx_description
1 polymer ?
#
loop_
_entity_poly.entity_id
_entity_poly.type
_entity_poly.pdbx_seq_one_letter_code
_entity_poly.pdbx_strand_id
1 'polypeptide(L)'
;PTSKIFSLTQRSFVNLLGQILNTSKIGPYLINCSLSTLRSVNQGKNTGIDSVCCYRKNVTATPFDRVNIYHIFINKTNGFTKMERYNLDPDSLFVNDYHET
;
A
#
# COMPACT_ATOMS: atom_id res chain seq x y z
N PRO A 1 -10.48 7.29 -15.74
CA PRO A 1 -11.53 6.88 -14.79
C PRO A 1 -12.08 8.09 -14.01
N THR A 2 -13.36 8.42 -14.17
CA THR A 2 -13.96 9.69 -13.69
C THR A 2 -15.12 9.49 -12.71
N SER A 3 -15.46 8.24 -12.35
CA SER A 3 -16.58 8.00 -11.43
C SER A 3 -16.24 8.40 -10.00
N LYS A 4 -17.24 8.88 -9.25
CA LYS A 4 -17.08 9.28 -7.84
C LYS A 4 -16.61 8.11 -6.95
N ILE A 5 -17.10 6.89 -7.24
CA ILE A 5 -16.70 5.70 -6.49
C ILE A 5 -15.22 5.40 -6.71
N PHE A 6 -14.75 5.49 -7.96
CA PHE A 6 -13.34 5.28 -8.27
C PHE A 6 -12.44 6.25 -7.50
N SER A 7 -12.74 7.56 -7.53
CA SER A 7 -11.91 8.57 -6.87
C SER A 7 -11.93 8.45 -5.34
N LEU A 8 -13.08 8.10 -4.75
CA LEU A 8 -13.20 7.85 -3.32
C LEU A 8 -12.40 6.61 -2.89
N THR A 9 -12.54 5.50 -3.61
CA THR A 9 -11.79 4.26 -3.33
C THR A 9 -10.28 4.51 -3.44
N GLN A 10 -9.84 5.19 -4.50
CA GLN A 10 -8.45 5.57 -4.70
C GLN A 10 -7.92 6.40 -3.51
N ARG A 11 -8.66 7.42 -3.10
CA ARG A 11 -8.27 8.30 -1.99
C ARG A 11 -8.20 7.55 -0.66
N SER A 12 -9.17 6.69 -0.37
CA SER A 12 -9.16 5.87 0.85
C SER A 12 -7.92 4.98 0.89
N PHE A 13 -7.60 4.26 -0.19
CA PHE A 13 -6.44 3.38 -0.23
C PHE A 13 -5.12 4.14 -0.08
N VAL A 14 -4.92 5.22 -0.82
CA VAL A 14 -3.72 6.06 -0.71
C VAL A 14 -3.52 6.57 0.72
N ASN A 15 -4.59 7.02 1.38
CA ASN A 15 -4.52 7.50 2.75
C ASN A 15 -4.12 6.38 3.72
N LEU A 16 -4.69 5.18 3.55
CA LEU A 16 -4.39 4.01 4.37
C LEU A 16 -2.94 3.55 4.23
N LEU A 17 -2.43 3.49 3.00
CA LEU A 17 -1.03 3.19 2.73
C LEU A 17 -0.11 4.20 3.44
N GLY A 18 -0.45 5.49 3.36
CA GLY A 18 0.30 6.54 4.05
C GLY A 18 0.27 6.39 5.58
N GLN A 19 -0.88 6.07 6.16
CA GLN A 19 -1.00 5.81 7.60
C GLN A 19 -0.16 4.63 8.06
N ILE A 20 -0.16 3.52 7.31
CA ILE A 20 0.65 2.34 7.62
C ILE A 20 2.14 2.68 7.54
N LEU A 21 2.58 3.31 6.44
CA LEU A 21 3.98 3.66 6.23
C LEU A 21 4.48 4.71 7.22
N ASN A 22 3.63 5.59 7.74
CA ASN A 22 3.99 6.51 8.81
C ASN A 22 4.44 5.82 10.10
N THR A 23 4.10 4.54 10.29
CA THR A 23 4.57 3.74 11.44
C THR A 23 5.94 3.08 11.22
N SER A 24 6.49 3.19 10.02
CA SER A 24 7.78 2.61 9.64
C SER A 24 8.95 3.57 9.89
N LYS A 25 10.18 3.07 9.71
CA LYS A 25 11.40 3.90 9.74
C LYS A 25 11.43 4.99 8.66
N ILE A 26 10.70 4.82 7.56
CA ILE A 26 10.61 5.85 6.50
C ILE A 26 9.50 6.88 6.79
N GLY A 27 8.63 6.64 7.78
CA GLY A 27 7.50 7.49 8.11
C GLY A 27 7.84 8.98 8.29
N PRO A 28 8.86 9.34 9.09
CA PRO A 28 9.29 10.73 9.25
C PRO A 28 9.72 11.43 7.96
N TYR A 29 10.03 10.66 6.91
CA TYR A 29 10.49 11.15 5.61
C TYR A 29 9.46 10.93 4.50
N LEU A 30 8.29 10.34 4.81
CA LEU A 30 7.24 10.08 3.83
C LEU A 30 6.70 11.42 3.30
N ILE A 31 6.69 11.58 1.98
CA ILE A 31 6.17 12.77 1.32
C ILE A 31 4.69 12.56 1.00
N ASN A 32 4.39 11.50 0.25
CA ASN A 32 3.04 11.11 -0.10
C ASN A 32 3.02 9.66 -0.61
N CYS A 33 1.83 9.10 -0.69
CA CYS A 33 1.52 8.01 -1.60
C CYS A 33 0.69 8.58 -2.76
N SER A 34 0.96 8.11 -3.96
CA SER A 34 0.25 8.55 -5.16
C SER A 34 0.10 7.35 -6.11
N LEU A 35 -0.66 7.56 -7.19
CA LEU A 35 -0.87 6.56 -8.23
C LEU A 35 -1.50 5.25 -7.73
N SER A 36 -2.70 5.26 -7.14
CA SER A 36 -3.46 4.00 -6.97
C SER A 36 -4.24 3.69 -8.24
N THR A 37 -3.66 2.90 -9.15
CA THR A 37 -4.45 2.39 -10.29
C THR A 37 -5.38 1.30 -9.78
N LEU A 38 -6.66 1.33 -10.15
CA LEU A 38 -7.60 0.24 -9.85
C LEU A 38 -7.76 -0.58 -11.12
N ARG A 39 -7.34 -1.84 -11.08
CA ARG A 39 -7.44 -2.79 -12.19
C ARG A 39 -8.46 -3.87 -11.88
N SER A 40 -9.23 -4.27 -12.88
CA SER A 40 -10.05 -5.46 -12.78
C SER A 40 -9.16 -6.70 -12.70
N VAL A 41 -9.38 -7.54 -11.69
CA VAL A 41 -8.70 -8.82 -11.50
C VAL A 41 -9.76 -9.91 -11.44
N ASN A 42 -9.46 -11.10 -11.98
CA ASN A 42 -10.38 -12.24 -11.99
C ASN A 42 -11.75 -11.88 -12.56
N GLN A 43 -11.77 -11.32 -13.78
CA GLN A 43 -13.00 -10.94 -14.48
C GLN A 43 -13.89 -9.94 -13.69
N GLY A 44 -13.27 -9.08 -12.88
CA GLY A 44 -13.98 -8.07 -12.10
C GLY A 44 -14.45 -8.52 -10.73
N LYS A 45 -14.12 -9.76 -10.33
CA LYS A 45 -14.38 -10.25 -8.97
C LYS A 45 -13.54 -9.50 -7.93
N ASN A 46 -12.29 -9.18 -8.28
CA ASN A 46 -11.35 -8.49 -7.41
C ASN A 46 -10.86 -7.19 -8.06
N THR A 47 -10.38 -6.27 -7.24
CA THR A 47 -9.72 -5.04 -7.70
C THR A 47 -8.25 -5.07 -7.32
N GLY A 48 -7.37 -5.08 -8.30
CA GLY A 48 -5.92 -4.90 -8.11
C GLY A 48 -5.59 -3.43 -7.89
N ILE A 49 -4.63 -3.16 -7.00
CA ILE A 49 -4.23 -1.81 -6.63
C ILE A 49 -2.72 -1.71 -6.73
N ASP A 50 -2.21 -0.93 -7.67
CA ASP A 50 -0.79 -0.58 -7.75
C ASP A 50 -0.64 0.81 -7.18
N SER A 51 0.29 1.05 -6.24
CA SER A 51 0.54 2.36 -5.63
C SER A 51 2.01 2.67 -5.47
N VAL A 52 2.38 3.95 -5.54
CA VAL A 52 3.76 4.42 -5.36
C VAL A 52 3.81 5.38 -4.18
N CYS A 53 4.64 5.07 -3.19
CA CYS A 53 4.88 5.94 -2.05
C CYS A 53 6.28 6.57 -2.14
N CYS A 54 6.32 7.89 -2.09
CA CYS A 54 7.53 8.69 -2.21
C CYS A 54 7.99 9.14 -0.81
N TYR A 55 9.27 9.00 -0.52
CA TYR A 55 9.89 9.47 0.71
C TYR A 55 11.22 10.17 0.41
N ARG A 56 11.65 11.09 1.29
CA ARG A 56 12.93 11.78 1.14
C ARG A 56 14.08 10.86 1.55
N LYS A 57 14.98 10.56 0.62
CA LYS A 57 16.25 9.91 0.93
C LYS A 57 17.19 10.95 1.54
N ASN A 58 17.37 10.92 2.86
CA ASN A 58 18.39 11.69 3.56
C ASN A 58 19.73 10.94 3.52
N VAL A 59 20.86 11.65 3.62
CA VAL A 59 22.21 11.05 3.68
C VAL A 59 22.35 10.10 4.88
N THR A 60 21.60 10.37 5.95
CA THR A 60 21.49 9.53 7.15
C THR A 60 20.29 8.57 7.14
N ALA A 61 19.45 8.60 6.09
CA ALA A 61 18.28 7.74 6.04
C ALA A 61 18.70 6.28 5.87
N THR A 62 18.02 5.40 6.59
CA THR A 62 18.18 3.97 6.41
C THR A 62 17.80 3.58 4.97
N PRO A 63 18.51 2.62 4.35
CA PRO A 63 18.12 2.08 3.06
C PRO A 63 16.67 1.58 3.08
N PHE A 64 15.99 1.63 1.92
CA PHE A 64 14.66 1.04 1.80
C PHE A 64 14.74 -0.46 2.04
N ASP A 65 14.06 -0.93 3.08
CA ASP A 65 13.96 -2.34 3.41
C ASP A 65 12.58 -2.85 3.04
N ARG A 66 12.46 -3.41 1.84
CA ARG A 66 11.20 -3.95 1.30
C ARG A 66 10.62 -5.08 2.17
N VAL A 67 11.47 -5.86 2.85
CA VAL A 67 11.06 -6.95 3.73
C VAL A 67 10.42 -6.37 4.99
N ASN A 68 11.09 -5.40 5.61
CA ASN A 68 10.52 -4.72 6.77
C ASN A 68 9.20 -4.02 6.44
N ILE A 69 9.10 -3.34 5.30
CA ILE A 69 7.86 -2.72 4.85
C ILE A 69 6.75 -3.75 4.63
N TYR A 70 7.07 -4.89 4.01
CA TYR A 70 6.12 -6.00 3.84
C TYR A 70 5.55 -6.46 5.18
N HIS A 71 6.41 -6.76 6.18
CA HIS A 71 5.95 -7.17 7.51
C HIS A 71 5.15 -6.10 8.24
N ILE A 72 5.45 -4.81 8.03
CA ILE A 72 4.63 -3.72 8.57
C ILE A 72 3.23 -3.76 7.98
N PHE A 73 3.10 -3.97 6.67
CA PHE A 73 1.78 -4.14 6.05
C PHE A 73 1.06 -5.35 6.62
N ILE A 74 1.68 -6.53 6.64
CA ILE A 74 1.13 -7.76 7.23
C ILE A 74 0.60 -7.49 8.65
N ASN A 75 1.41 -6.88 9.52
CA ASN A 75 1.03 -6.60 10.90
C ASN A 75 -0.15 -5.61 10.98
N LYS A 76 -0.08 -4.49 10.26
CA LYS A 76 -1.09 -3.42 10.31
C LYS A 76 -2.42 -3.78 9.66
N THR A 77 -2.46 -4.85 8.86
CA THR A 77 -3.64 -5.30 8.11
C THR A 77 -4.13 -6.69 8.52
N ASN A 78 -3.70 -7.16 9.70
CA ASN A 78 -4.07 -8.47 10.25
C ASN A 78 -3.78 -9.61 9.27
N GLY A 79 -2.52 -9.75 8.86
CA GLY A 79 -2.11 -10.75 7.87
C GLY A 79 -2.52 -10.39 6.45
N PHE A 80 -2.65 -9.10 6.12
CA PHE A 80 -3.15 -8.64 4.82
C PHE A 80 -4.53 -9.20 4.44
N THR A 81 -5.39 -9.36 5.44
CA THR A 81 -6.77 -9.82 5.25
C THR A 81 -7.78 -8.68 5.30
N LYS A 82 -7.43 -7.56 5.95
CA LYS A 82 -8.35 -6.44 6.15
C LYS A 82 -7.66 -5.10 6.20
N MET A 83 -8.23 -4.13 5.49
CA MET A 83 -7.83 -2.74 5.57
C MET A 83 -9.09 -1.86 5.60
N GLU A 84 -9.44 -1.36 6.79
CA GLU A 84 -10.74 -0.73 7.07
C GLU A 84 -11.93 -1.57 6.58
N ARG A 85 -12.64 -1.07 5.57
CA ARG A 85 -13.83 -1.68 4.94
C ARG A 85 -13.50 -2.64 3.81
N TYR A 86 -12.23 -2.74 3.42
CA TYR A 86 -11.78 -3.57 2.32
C TYR A 86 -11.28 -4.91 2.86
N ASN A 87 -11.83 -5.99 2.32
CA ASN A 87 -11.25 -7.31 2.46
C ASN A 87 -10.11 -7.43 1.45
N LEU A 88 -8.99 -7.96 1.92
CA LEU A 88 -7.78 -8.14 1.15
C LEU A 88 -7.55 -9.64 0.94
N ASP A 89 -6.95 -9.97 -0.19
CA ASP A 89 -6.49 -11.32 -0.48
C ASP A 89 -5.08 -11.46 0.14
N PRO A 90 -4.89 -12.33 1.15
CA PRO A 90 -3.64 -12.42 1.90
C PRO A 90 -2.43 -12.72 1.02
N ASP A 91 -2.63 -13.41 -0.10
CA ASP A 91 -1.57 -13.82 -1.03
C ASP A 91 -1.29 -12.75 -2.11
N SER A 92 -1.92 -11.58 -2.01
CA SER A 92 -1.88 -10.54 -3.06
C SER A 92 -0.96 -9.35 -2.75
N LEU A 93 -0.30 -9.32 -1.60
CA LEU A 93 0.62 -8.23 -1.25
C LEU A 93 1.97 -8.40 -1.95
N PHE A 94 2.39 -7.35 -2.66
CA PHE A 94 3.75 -7.21 -3.19
C PHE A 94 4.32 -5.85 -2.77
N VAL A 95 5.58 -5.82 -2.33
CA VAL A 95 6.32 -4.60 -2.00
C VAL A 95 7.60 -4.55 -2.83
N ASN A 96 7.62 -3.78 -3.92
CA ASN A 96 8.76 -3.69 -4.85
C ASN A 96 9.31 -5.08 -5.22
N ASP A 97 8.44 -5.90 -5.81
CA ASP A 97 8.66 -7.29 -6.22
C ASP A 97 8.93 -8.30 -5.09
N TYR A 98 8.89 -7.88 -3.83
CA TYR A 98 8.99 -8.78 -2.69
C TYR A 98 7.62 -9.27 -2.24
N HIS A 99 7.54 -10.58 -1.97
CA HIS A 99 6.37 -11.30 -1.50
C HIS A 99 6.83 -12.53 -0.71
N GLU A 100 6.12 -12.88 0.37
CA GLU A 100 6.34 -14.11 1.14
C GLU A 100 5.14 -15.04 0.99
N THR A 101 5.39 -16.28 0.58
CA THR A 101 4.42 -17.39 0.54
C THR A 101 4.53 -18.28 1.76
#